data_AF-A0A1Y3MNS3-F1
#
_entry.id   AF-A0A1Y3MNS3-F1
#
_cell.length_a   1.000
_cell.length_b   1.000
_cell.length_c   1.000
_cell.angle_alpha   90.00
_cell.angle_beta   90.00
_cell.angle_gamma   90.00
#
_symmetry.space_group_name_H-M   'P 1'
#
loop_
_entity.id
_entity.type
_entity.pdbx_description
1 polymer ?
#
loop_
_entity_poly.entity_id
_entity_poly.type
_entity_poly.pdbx_seq_one_letter_code
_entity_poly.pdbx_strand_id
1 'polypeptide(L)'
;MSKLILFTIVNNNIESVKLLMDYANQHQLILELNDINNDETYPLLEAIYKNNVEMVKLIMKYANEHQIILELNDLRKYGTYYPLLKAVDYNNTEMVELLIEYANQHQLILELNEKHYYNGDYPLLLAIQNSNNTIVKLLIDYANQHQLILELNEKDYDSGLCPLLLAFDKNNVEIAKVLIDYAGEHQISLDYDRKYKKFYKNNSEIIKLFELLEN
;
A
#
# COMPACT_ATOMS: atom_id res chain seq x y z
N MET A 1 -0.95 -20.61 -21.87
CA MET A 1 -0.97 -20.89 -20.42
C MET A 1 -1.27 -19.65 -19.58
N SER A 2 -0.87 -18.44 -19.99
CA SER A 2 -1.03 -17.22 -19.20
C SER A 2 -2.45 -16.94 -18.69
N LYS A 3 -3.45 -17.07 -19.57
CA LYS A 3 -4.87 -16.92 -19.17
C LYS A 3 -5.35 -17.97 -18.15
N LEU A 4 -4.70 -19.13 -18.08
CA LEU A 4 -5.16 -20.25 -17.24
C LEU A 4 -4.80 -20.04 -15.76
N ILE A 5 -3.59 -19.54 -15.46
CA ILE A 5 -3.20 -19.28 -14.06
C ILE A 5 -4.06 -18.17 -13.45
N LEU A 6 -4.23 -17.05 -14.16
CA LEU A 6 -5.08 -15.95 -13.71
C LEU A 6 -6.53 -16.42 -13.53
N PHE A 7 -7.10 -17.14 -14.49
CA PHE A 7 -8.47 -17.69 -14.35
C PHE A 7 -8.61 -18.62 -13.14
N THR A 8 -7.58 -19.39 -12.81
CA THR A 8 -7.59 -20.28 -11.64
C THR A 8 -7.55 -19.49 -10.34
N ILE A 9 -6.76 -18.42 -10.29
CA ILE A 9 -6.67 -17.49 -9.14
C ILE A 9 -7.97 -16.71 -8.93
N VAL A 10 -8.68 -16.32 -10.00
CA VAL A 10 -10.00 -15.65 -9.90
C VAL A 10 -11.00 -16.48 -9.11
N ASN A 11 -10.95 -17.82 -9.22
CA ASN A 11 -11.79 -18.74 -8.45
C ASN A 11 -11.34 -18.89 -6.98
N ASN A 12 -10.21 -18.28 -6.59
CA ASN A 12 -9.64 -18.25 -5.26
C ASN A 12 -9.44 -19.64 -4.61
N ASN A 13 -9.17 -20.67 -5.43
CA ASN A 13 -8.98 -22.04 -4.98
C ASN A 13 -7.48 -22.39 -4.99
N ILE A 14 -6.88 -22.38 -3.80
CA ILE A 14 -5.45 -22.65 -3.57
C ILE A 14 -5.02 -24.00 -4.15
N GLU A 15 -5.80 -25.06 -3.91
CA GLU A 15 -5.45 -26.42 -4.35
C GLU A 15 -5.46 -26.55 -5.88
N SER A 16 -6.37 -25.83 -6.54
CA SER A 16 -6.38 -25.78 -8.02
C SER A 16 -5.16 -25.05 -8.57
N VAL A 17 -4.73 -23.97 -7.91
CA VAL A 17 -3.51 -23.24 -8.29
C VAL A 17 -2.26 -24.09 -8.05
N LYS A 18 -2.16 -24.79 -6.91
CA LYS A 18 -1.08 -25.74 -6.63
C LYS A 18 -1.00 -26.83 -7.69
N LEU A 19 -2.13 -27.47 -8.02
CA LEU A 19 -2.18 -28.51 -9.06
C LEU A 19 -1.72 -27.99 -10.43
N LEU A 20 -2.09 -26.77 -10.80
CA LEU A 20 -1.65 -26.14 -12.04
C LEU A 20 -0.15 -25.84 -12.04
N MET A 21 0.39 -25.34 -10.92
CA MET A 21 1.83 -25.11 -10.75
C MET A 21 2.63 -26.42 -10.79
N ASP A 22 2.15 -27.47 -10.12
CA ASP A 22 2.77 -28.80 -10.14
C ASP A 22 2.79 -29.38 -11.56
N TYR A 23 1.67 -29.27 -12.28
CA TYR A 23 1.60 -29.67 -13.69
C TYR A 23 2.59 -28.88 -14.56
N ALA A 24 2.65 -27.56 -14.39
CA ALA A 24 3.60 -26.73 -15.11
C ALA A 24 5.05 -27.16 -14.85
N ASN A 25 5.40 -27.42 -13.59
CA ASN A 25 6.72 -27.86 -13.16
C ASN A 25 7.08 -29.23 -13.75
N GLN A 26 6.17 -30.20 -13.67
CA GLN A 26 6.35 -31.54 -14.24
C GLN A 26 6.59 -31.51 -15.76
N HIS A 27 5.95 -30.57 -16.45
CA HIS A 27 6.02 -30.43 -17.91
C HIS A 27 7.00 -29.34 -18.37
N GLN A 28 7.80 -28.77 -17.47
CA GLN A 28 8.77 -27.71 -17.76
C GLN A 28 8.14 -26.49 -18.45
N LEU A 29 6.90 -26.17 -18.08
CA LEU A 29 6.17 -24.99 -18.53
C LEU A 29 6.37 -23.87 -17.50
N ILE A 30 6.50 -22.64 -17.99
CA ILE A 30 6.53 -21.44 -17.15
C ILE A 30 5.14 -20.79 -17.20
N LEU A 31 4.58 -20.53 -16.02
CA LEU A 31 3.33 -19.77 -15.91
C LEU A 31 3.62 -18.27 -15.98
N GLU A 32 2.93 -17.56 -16.87
CA GLU A 32 3.05 -16.10 -16.97
C GLU A 32 2.30 -15.43 -15.81
N LEU A 33 3.05 -14.86 -14.85
CA LEU A 33 2.49 -14.26 -13.63
C LEU A 33 2.22 -12.75 -13.73
N ASN A 34 2.68 -12.10 -14.81
CA ASN A 34 2.48 -10.67 -15.05
C ASN A 34 1.56 -10.39 -16.26
N ASP A 35 1.08 -11.44 -16.92
CA ASP A 35 0.14 -11.29 -18.04
C ASP A 35 -1.21 -10.79 -17.55
N ILE A 36 -1.76 -9.82 -18.28
CA ILE A 36 -3.04 -9.18 -17.95
C ILE A 36 -4.22 -9.83 -18.68
N ASN A 37 -5.41 -9.77 -18.08
CA ASN A 37 -6.66 -10.08 -18.76
C ASN A 37 -7.36 -8.82 -19.34
N ASN A 38 -8.57 -8.99 -19.86
CA ASN A 38 -9.39 -7.90 -20.40
C ASN A 38 -9.87 -6.90 -19.33
N ASP A 39 -9.78 -7.25 -18.05
CA ASP A 39 -10.06 -6.37 -16.92
C ASP A 39 -8.80 -5.64 -16.42
N GLU A 40 -7.67 -5.78 -17.15
CA GLU A 40 -6.36 -5.23 -16.82
C GLU A 40 -5.83 -5.69 -15.45
N THR A 41 -6.26 -6.85 -14.96
CA THR A 41 -5.71 -7.49 -13.75
C THR A 41 -4.71 -8.59 -14.11
N TYR A 42 -3.83 -8.93 -13.17
CA TYR A 42 -2.80 -9.96 -13.27
C TYR A 42 -2.77 -10.82 -12.00
N PRO A 43 -2.18 -12.02 -12.04
CA PRO A 43 -2.19 -13.01 -10.95
C PRO A 43 -1.98 -12.47 -9.53
N LEU A 44 -0.92 -11.68 -9.30
CA LEU A 44 -0.63 -11.14 -7.98
C LEU A 44 -1.72 -10.15 -7.51
N LEU A 45 -2.09 -9.20 -8.36
CA LEU A 45 -3.12 -8.21 -8.03
C LEU A 45 -4.49 -8.86 -7.79
N GLU A 46 -4.87 -9.87 -8.57
CA GLU A 46 -6.11 -10.62 -8.33
C GLU A 46 -6.11 -11.32 -6.98
N ALA A 47 -5.01 -11.97 -6.59
CA ALA A 47 -4.89 -12.60 -5.28
C ALA A 47 -5.02 -11.59 -4.13
N ILE A 48 -4.48 -10.37 -4.32
CA ILE A 48 -4.62 -9.25 -3.37
C ILE A 48 -6.06 -8.72 -3.35
N TYR A 49 -6.75 -8.64 -4.49
CA TYR A 49 -8.19 -8.31 -4.54
C TYR A 49 -9.06 -9.34 -3.82
N LYS A 50 -8.62 -10.60 -3.72
CA LYS A 50 -9.26 -11.61 -2.87
C LYS A 50 -8.85 -11.51 -1.40
N ASN A 51 -7.94 -10.59 -1.06
CA ASN A 51 -7.28 -10.46 0.23
C ASN A 51 -6.72 -11.80 0.73
N ASN A 52 -6.25 -12.66 -0.19
CA ASN A 52 -5.83 -14.03 0.12
C ASN A 52 -4.30 -14.09 0.26
N VAL A 53 -3.84 -13.96 1.50
CA VAL A 53 -2.41 -13.97 1.85
C VAL A 53 -1.73 -15.30 1.47
N GLU A 54 -2.40 -16.45 1.63
CA GLU A 54 -1.83 -17.74 1.26
C GLU A 54 -1.61 -17.84 -0.25
N MET A 55 -2.55 -17.31 -1.05
CA MET A 55 -2.42 -17.26 -2.51
C MET A 55 -1.24 -16.37 -2.91
N VAL A 56 -1.08 -15.21 -2.28
CA VAL A 56 0.05 -14.30 -2.55
C VAL A 56 1.38 -14.97 -2.22
N LYS A 57 1.51 -15.63 -1.06
CA LYS A 57 2.70 -16.41 -0.70
C LYS A 57 2.99 -17.50 -1.73
N LEU A 58 1.96 -18.21 -2.21
CA LEU A 58 2.10 -19.25 -3.23
C LEU A 58 2.62 -18.68 -4.56
N ILE A 59 2.05 -17.55 -5.02
CA ILE A 59 2.49 -16.86 -6.24
C ILE A 59 3.93 -16.37 -6.11
N MET A 60 4.29 -15.71 -5.01
CA MET A 60 5.65 -15.23 -4.75
C MET A 60 6.67 -16.37 -4.69
N LYS A 61 6.32 -17.49 -4.05
CA LYS A 61 7.17 -18.67 -4.00
C LYS A 61 7.43 -19.23 -5.40
N TYR A 62 6.38 -19.43 -6.19
CA TYR A 62 6.51 -19.92 -7.56
C TYR A 62 7.36 -18.95 -8.41
N ALA A 63 7.12 -17.63 -8.28
CA ALA A 63 7.89 -16.62 -8.97
C ALA A 63 9.39 -16.71 -8.64
N ASN A 64 9.73 -16.88 -7.36
CA ASN A 64 11.12 -17.06 -6.90
C ASN A 64 11.75 -18.33 -7.47
N GLU A 65 11.05 -19.46 -7.44
CA GLU A 65 11.53 -20.76 -7.95
C GLU A 65 11.81 -20.73 -9.46
N HIS A 66 11.05 -19.91 -10.20
CA HIS A 66 11.14 -19.78 -11.65
C HIS A 66 11.81 -18.49 -12.13
N GLN A 67 12.42 -17.72 -11.23
CA GLN A 67 13.12 -16.45 -11.55
C GLN A 67 12.23 -15.43 -12.28
N ILE A 68 10.94 -15.39 -11.92
CA ILE A 68 9.99 -14.41 -12.41
C ILE A 68 9.99 -13.24 -11.43
N ILE A 69 10.19 -12.03 -11.95
CA ILE A 69 10.04 -10.79 -11.18
C ILE A 69 8.57 -10.36 -11.27
N LEU A 70 7.86 -10.37 -10.15
CA LEU A 70 6.46 -9.94 -10.12
C LEU A 70 6.33 -8.43 -10.28
N GLU A 71 5.30 -8.02 -10.99
CA GLU A 71 4.90 -6.62 -11.08
C GLU A 71 4.18 -6.17 -9.80
N LEU A 72 4.66 -5.09 -9.17
CA LEU A 72 4.19 -4.61 -7.86
C LEU A 72 3.55 -3.21 -7.89
N ASN A 73 3.79 -2.42 -8.93
CA ASN A 73 3.42 -1.01 -8.99
C ASN A 73 2.47 -0.68 -10.13
N ASP A 74 2.15 -1.68 -10.95
CA ASP A 74 1.39 -1.43 -12.14
C ASP A 74 0.00 -0.83 -11.87
N LEU A 75 -0.16 0.41 -12.30
CA LEU A 75 -1.39 1.20 -12.22
C LEU A 75 -2.28 0.77 -13.37
N ARG A 76 -3.25 -0.11 -13.11
CA ARG A 76 -4.19 -0.61 -14.12
C ARG A 76 -5.64 -0.23 -13.83
N LYS A 77 -6.45 -0.22 -14.90
CA LYS A 77 -7.85 0.21 -15.04
C LYS A 77 -8.18 1.49 -14.27
N TYR A 78 -8.20 2.62 -14.98
CA TYR A 78 -8.49 3.96 -14.45
C TYR A 78 -7.55 4.48 -13.34
N GLY A 79 -6.38 3.87 -13.12
CA GLY A 79 -5.49 4.29 -12.03
C GLY A 79 -6.11 4.05 -10.65
N THR A 80 -6.88 2.96 -10.52
CA THR A 80 -7.74 2.74 -9.36
C THR A 80 -6.93 2.07 -8.24
N TYR A 81 -6.42 0.84 -8.42
CA TYR A 81 -5.63 0.17 -7.37
C TYR A 81 -4.44 -0.60 -7.92
N TYR A 82 -3.31 -0.47 -7.22
CA TYR A 82 -2.10 -1.29 -7.35
C TYR A 82 -1.88 -2.11 -6.07
N PRO A 83 -1.02 -3.15 -6.08
CA PRO A 83 -0.83 -4.09 -4.98
C PRO A 83 -0.74 -3.47 -3.58
N LEU A 84 0.15 -2.50 -3.36
CA LEU A 84 0.33 -1.89 -2.05
C LEU A 84 -0.91 -1.11 -1.61
N LEU A 85 -1.43 -0.22 -2.46
CA LEU A 85 -2.63 0.56 -2.16
C LEU A 85 -3.81 -0.34 -1.78
N LYS A 86 -4.01 -1.45 -2.51
CA LYS A 86 -5.10 -2.39 -2.23
C LYS A 86 -4.90 -3.16 -0.92
N ALA A 87 -3.66 -3.56 -0.60
CA ALA A 87 -3.34 -4.20 0.68
C ALA A 87 -3.63 -3.26 1.86
N VAL A 88 -3.32 -1.97 1.73
CA VAL A 88 -3.60 -0.95 2.74
C VAL A 88 -5.10 -0.64 2.84
N ASP A 89 -5.82 -0.59 1.72
CA ASP A 89 -7.29 -0.45 1.66
C ASP A 89 -8.00 -1.58 2.42
N TYR A 90 -7.53 -2.83 2.27
CA TYR A 90 -8.00 -3.97 3.09
C TYR A 90 -7.54 -3.92 4.55
N ASN A 91 -6.72 -2.93 4.93
CA ASN A 91 -6.10 -2.81 6.24
C ASN A 91 -5.34 -4.07 6.67
N ASN A 92 -4.75 -4.79 5.70
CA ASN A 92 -4.10 -6.08 5.92
C ASN A 92 -2.59 -5.90 6.07
N THR A 93 -2.13 -5.78 7.33
CA THR A 93 -0.71 -5.60 7.66
C THR A 93 0.18 -6.73 7.13
N GLU A 94 -0.25 -8.00 7.22
CA GLU A 94 0.55 -9.14 6.75
C GLU A 94 0.76 -9.07 5.21
N MET A 95 -0.26 -8.63 4.47
CA MET A 95 -0.14 -8.42 3.03
C MET A 95 0.85 -7.30 2.69
N VAL A 96 0.83 -6.19 3.45
CA VAL A 96 1.78 -5.07 3.29
C VAL A 96 3.21 -5.53 3.57
N GLU A 97 3.43 -6.27 4.65
CA GLU A 97 4.74 -6.83 5.01
C GLU A 97 5.29 -7.74 3.92
N LEU A 98 4.45 -8.61 3.33
CA LEU A 98 4.86 -9.49 2.22
C LEU A 98 5.27 -8.72 0.96
N LEU A 99 4.53 -7.67 0.62
CA LEU A 99 4.87 -6.83 -0.53
C LEU A 99 6.20 -6.10 -0.30
N ILE A 100 6.43 -5.57 0.90
CA ILE A 100 7.70 -4.95 1.30
C ILE A 100 8.86 -5.96 1.26
N GLU A 101 8.67 -7.14 1.84
CA GLU A 101 9.69 -8.20 1.86
C GLU A 101 10.06 -8.64 0.44
N TYR A 102 9.07 -8.90 -0.40
CA TYR A 102 9.30 -9.31 -1.79
C TYR A 102 10.00 -8.18 -2.58
N ALA A 103 9.57 -6.93 -2.42
CA ALA A 103 10.22 -5.79 -3.07
C ALA A 103 11.70 -5.66 -2.65
N ASN A 104 11.99 -5.76 -1.35
CA ASN A 104 13.35 -5.73 -0.81
C ASN A 104 14.21 -6.87 -1.35
N GLN A 105 13.67 -8.10 -1.35
CA GLN A 105 14.39 -9.29 -1.82
C GLN A 105 14.80 -9.15 -3.30
N HIS A 106 13.96 -8.54 -4.12
CA HIS A 106 14.16 -8.39 -5.56
C HIS A 106 14.66 -7.00 -5.99
N GLN A 107 15.03 -6.15 -5.03
CA GLN A 107 15.54 -4.79 -5.27
C GLN A 107 14.56 -3.93 -6.09
N LEU A 108 13.26 -4.14 -5.85
CA LEU A 108 12.17 -3.34 -6.41
C LEU A 108 11.82 -2.21 -5.44
N ILE A 109 11.42 -1.08 -6.00
CA ILE A 109 10.94 0.08 -5.25
C ILE A 109 9.42 0.09 -5.32
N LEU A 110 8.74 -0.01 -4.18
CA LEU A 110 7.28 0.14 -4.13
C LEU A 110 6.89 1.59 -4.36
N GLU A 111 5.81 1.79 -5.11
CA GLU A 111 5.14 3.07 -5.23
C GLU A 111 4.35 3.38 -3.94
N LEU A 112 4.61 4.54 -3.32
CA LEU A 112 4.06 4.91 -2.00
C LEU A 112 3.09 6.09 -2.03
N ASN A 113 3.07 6.85 -3.13
CA ASN A 113 2.43 8.16 -3.22
C ASN A 113 1.40 8.25 -4.36
N GLU A 114 1.37 7.29 -5.29
CA GLU A 114 0.36 7.27 -6.33
C GLU A 114 -1.05 7.20 -5.74
N LYS A 115 -1.90 8.07 -6.28
CA LYS A 115 -3.26 8.30 -5.79
C LYS A 115 -4.27 7.49 -6.57
N HIS A 116 -5.24 6.95 -5.85
CA HIS A 116 -6.46 6.40 -6.42
C HIS A 116 -7.24 7.50 -7.14
N TYR A 117 -7.54 7.28 -8.42
CA TYR A 117 -8.12 8.30 -9.30
C TYR A 117 -9.44 8.91 -8.80
N TYR A 118 -10.31 8.15 -8.12
CA TYR A 118 -11.66 8.62 -7.78
C TYR A 118 -11.78 9.35 -6.43
N ASN A 119 -10.91 9.06 -5.47
CA ASN A 119 -11.01 9.61 -4.10
C ASN A 119 -9.71 10.29 -3.64
N GLY A 120 -8.63 10.20 -4.42
CA GLY A 120 -7.35 10.83 -4.10
C GLY A 120 -6.57 10.12 -3.01
N ASP A 121 -7.02 8.94 -2.57
CA ASP A 121 -6.36 8.17 -1.53
C ASP A 121 -5.03 7.59 -2.01
N TYR A 122 -4.04 7.58 -1.13
CA TYR A 122 -2.75 6.94 -1.33
C TYR A 122 -2.37 6.17 -0.05
N PRO A 123 -1.37 5.26 -0.10
CA PRO A 123 -1.09 4.32 0.98
C PRO A 123 -1.01 4.95 2.38
N LEU A 124 -0.26 6.04 2.53
CA LEU A 124 -0.11 6.70 3.84
C LEU A 124 -1.45 7.25 4.35
N LEU A 125 -2.21 7.91 3.48
CA LEU A 125 -3.48 8.52 3.86
C LEU A 125 -4.51 7.46 4.29
N LEU A 126 -4.65 6.37 3.52
CA LEU A 126 -5.54 5.25 3.86
C LEU A 126 -5.15 4.57 5.17
N ALA A 127 -3.86 4.35 5.43
CA ALA A 127 -3.39 3.76 6.67
C ALA A 127 -3.81 4.61 7.89
N ILE A 128 -3.78 5.94 7.77
CA ILE A 128 -4.23 6.88 8.79
C ILE A 128 -5.76 6.90 8.89
N GLN A 129 -6.50 6.89 7.77
CA GLN A 129 -7.96 6.81 7.75
C GLN A 129 -8.47 5.56 8.49
N ASN A 130 -7.77 4.44 8.29
CA ASN A 130 -7.98 3.13 8.93
C ASN A 130 -7.49 3.08 10.38
N SER A 131 -6.85 4.14 10.89
CA SER A 131 -6.21 4.19 12.21
C SER A 131 -5.23 3.04 12.48
N ASN A 132 -4.55 2.55 11.43
CA ASN A 132 -3.59 1.46 11.54
C ASN A 132 -2.16 1.99 11.65
N ASN A 133 -1.74 2.25 12.89
CA ASN A 133 -0.42 2.80 13.20
C ASN A 133 0.72 1.87 12.73
N THR A 134 0.49 0.56 12.65
CA THR A 134 1.51 -0.39 12.18
C THR A 134 1.80 -0.20 10.71
N ILE A 135 0.77 -0.10 9.86
CA ILE A 135 0.98 0.16 8.43
C ILE A 135 1.62 1.54 8.21
N VAL A 136 1.21 2.57 8.96
CA VAL A 136 1.85 3.90 8.86
C VAL A 136 3.35 3.82 9.12
N LYS A 137 3.76 3.11 10.19
CA LYS A 137 5.18 2.92 10.52
C LYS A 137 5.91 2.10 9.45
N LEU A 138 5.31 1.02 8.95
CA LEU A 138 5.90 0.23 7.86
C LEU A 138 6.17 1.07 6.61
N LEU A 139 5.24 1.94 6.22
CA LEU A 139 5.42 2.83 5.07
C LEU A 139 6.54 3.86 5.29
N ILE A 140 6.62 4.44 6.49
CA ILE A 140 7.66 5.39 6.87
C ILE A 140 9.04 4.73 6.91
N ASP A 141 9.15 3.57 7.56
CA ASP A 141 10.39 2.81 7.67
C ASP A 141 10.88 2.38 6.28
N TYR A 142 9.97 1.91 5.42
CA TYR A 142 10.29 1.56 4.03
C TYR A 142 10.77 2.78 3.24
N ALA A 143 10.07 3.92 3.33
CA ALA A 143 10.48 5.15 2.68
C ALA A 143 11.86 5.61 3.13
N ASN A 144 12.13 5.60 4.44
CA ASN A 144 13.44 5.94 5.00
C ASN A 144 14.55 5.00 4.51
N GLN A 145 14.30 3.68 4.53
CA GLN A 145 15.27 2.67 4.09
C GLN A 145 15.67 2.87 2.62
N HIS A 146 14.72 3.25 1.76
CA HIS A 146 14.92 3.41 0.32
C HIS A 146 15.13 4.87 -0.12
N GLN A 147 15.27 5.80 0.83
CA GLN A 147 15.45 7.23 0.57
C GLN A 147 14.34 7.83 -0.31
N LEU A 148 13.10 7.36 -0.09
CA LEU A 148 11.89 7.85 -0.73
C LEU A 148 11.26 8.94 0.16
N ILE A 149 10.62 9.92 -0.48
CA ILE A 149 9.89 10.98 0.20
C ILE A 149 8.40 10.66 0.15
N LEU A 150 7.77 10.49 1.32
CA LEU A 150 6.32 10.34 1.42
C LEU A 150 5.61 11.68 1.17
N GLU A 151 4.47 11.60 0.50
CA GLU A 151 3.57 12.74 0.34
C GLU A 151 2.81 13.00 1.65
N LEU A 152 2.94 14.20 2.21
CA LEU A 152 2.38 14.59 3.52
C LEU A 152 1.34 15.72 3.47
N ASN A 153 1.17 16.37 2.31
CA ASN A 153 0.39 17.58 2.15
C ASN A 153 -0.79 17.41 1.20
N GLU A 154 -0.73 16.41 0.33
CA GLU A 154 -1.85 16.08 -0.53
C GLU A 154 -3.06 15.61 0.26
N LYS A 155 -4.23 16.08 -0.19
CA LYS A 155 -5.52 15.89 0.48
C LYS A 155 -6.35 14.83 -0.23
N ASP A 156 -7.13 14.08 0.54
CA ASP A 156 -8.20 13.26 -0.04
C ASP A 156 -9.31 14.15 -0.64
N TYR A 157 -10.09 13.58 -1.55
CA TYR A 157 -11.17 14.30 -2.21
C TYR A 157 -12.43 14.41 -1.35
N ASP A 158 -12.59 13.55 -0.34
CA ASP A 158 -13.81 13.48 0.48
C ASP A 158 -13.82 14.51 1.61
N SER A 159 -12.82 14.47 2.49
CA SER A 159 -12.67 15.34 3.65
C SER A 159 -11.79 16.56 3.38
N GLY A 160 -10.94 16.50 2.34
CA GLY A 160 -9.99 17.56 2.03
C GLY A 160 -8.89 17.70 3.08
N LEU A 161 -8.54 16.62 3.79
CA LEU A 161 -7.53 16.59 4.84
C LEU A 161 -6.25 15.92 4.33
N CYS A 162 -5.11 16.50 4.68
CA CYS A 162 -3.81 15.85 4.50
C CYS A 162 -3.53 14.86 5.65
N PRO A 163 -2.51 13.99 5.56
CA PRO A 163 -2.13 13.03 6.59
C PRO A 163 -2.09 13.58 8.02
N LEU A 164 -1.44 14.74 8.23
CA LEU A 164 -1.32 15.31 9.57
C LEU A 164 -2.69 15.78 10.11
N LEU A 165 -3.46 16.49 9.29
CA LEU A 165 -4.79 16.98 9.69
C LEU A 165 -5.76 15.83 9.94
N LEU A 166 -5.62 14.73 9.19
CA LEU A 166 -6.39 13.52 9.41
C LEU A 166 -5.97 12.81 10.70
N ALA A 167 -4.68 12.74 11.02
CA ALA A 167 -4.21 12.22 12.31
C ALA A 167 -4.76 13.04 13.48
N PHE A 168 -4.87 14.36 13.32
CA PHE A 168 -5.53 15.23 14.31
C PHE A 168 -7.03 14.96 14.43
N ASP A 169 -7.74 14.79 13.31
CA ASP A 169 -9.18 14.47 13.30
C ASP A 169 -9.47 13.14 14.00
N LYS A 170 -8.62 12.14 13.76
CA LYS A 170 -8.67 10.82 14.41
C LYS A 170 -8.18 10.81 15.84
N ASN A 171 -7.76 11.96 16.38
CA ASN A 171 -7.20 12.10 17.71
C ASN A 171 -5.94 11.23 17.96
N ASN A 172 -5.18 10.93 16.90
CA ASN A 172 -4.05 10.01 16.92
C ASN A 172 -2.72 10.77 17.13
N VAL A 173 -2.45 11.10 18.39
CA VAL A 173 -1.27 11.87 18.81
C VAL A 173 0.04 11.20 18.42
N GLU A 174 0.10 9.86 18.49
CA GLU A 174 1.30 9.09 18.15
C GLU A 174 1.67 9.30 16.68
N ILE A 175 0.72 9.08 15.77
CA ILE A 175 0.97 9.26 14.34
C ILE A 175 1.22 10.71 13.99
N ALA A 176 0.53 11.66 14.63
CA ALA A 176 0.81 13.07 14.43
C ALA A 176 2.28 13.43 14.76
N LYS A 177 2.83 12.92 15.87
CA LYS A 177 4.24 13.11 16.23
C LYS A 177 5.17 12.49 15.19
N VAL A 178 4.90 11.25 14.80
CA VAL A 178 5.69 10.52 13.79
C VAL A 178 5.72 11.27 12.45
N LEU A 179 4.60 11.82 12.00
CA LEU A 179 4.54 12.61 10.76
C LEU A 179 5.30 13.94 10.86
N ILE A 180 5.23 14.62 12.02
CA ILE A 180 5.97 15.86 12.28
C ILE A 180 7.47 15.60 12.30
N ASP A 181 7.90 14.54 12.98
CA ASP A 181 9.31 14.16 13.07
C ASP A 181 9.86 13.80 11.68
N TYR A 182 9.15 12.94 10.93
CA TYR A 182 9.52 12.58 9.56
C TYR A 182 9.61 13.82 8.65
N ALA A 183 8.65 14.74 8.73
CA ALA A 183 8.69 15.98 7.96
C ALA A 183 9.91 16.84 8.31
N GLY A 184 10.28 16.92 9.60
CA GLY A 184 11.48 17.62 10.06
C GLY A 184 12.77 17.00 9.52
N GLU A 185 12.89 15.67 9.60
CA GLU A 185 14.06 14.92 9.11
C GLU A 185 14.25 15.08 7.59
N HIS A 186 13.16 15.11 6.83
CA HIS A 186 13.16 15.24 5.37
C HIS A 186 12.96 16.67 4.86
N GLN A 187 12.93 17.67 5.75
CA GLN A 187 12.76 19.09 5.42
C GLN A 187 11.47 19.39 4.61
N ILE A 188 10.40 18.67 4.92
CA ILE A 188 9.07 18.84 4.31
C ILE A 188 8.32 19.91 5.10
N SER A 189 7.87 20.96 4.41
CA SER A 189 6.95 21.94 5.00
C SER A 189 5.55 21.36 5.04
N LEU A 190 4.98 21.18 6.24
CA LEU A 190 3.63 20.63 6.42
C LEU A 190 2.54 21.67 6.14
N ASP A 191 1.50 21.29 5.39
CA ASP A 191 0.25 22.04 5.25
C ASP A 191 -0.70 21.66 6.39
N TYR A 192 -0.79 22.53 7.39
CA TYR A 192 -1.63 22.36 8.57
C TYR A 192 -2.70 23.46 8.70
N ASP A 193 -3.09 24.13 7.59
CA ASP A 193 -4.00 25.30 7.51
C ASP A 193 -4.77 25.63 8.80
N ARG A 194 -4.48 26.81 9.39
CA ARG A 194 -5.04 27.31 10.66
C ARG A 194 -6.56 27.23 10.75
N LYS A 195 -7.28 27.22 9.61
CA LYS A 195 -8.73 27.04 9.62
C LYS A 195 -9.16 25.74 10.29
N TYR A 196 -8.30 24.71 10.32
CA TYR A 196 -8.59 23.42 10.93
C TYR A 196 -8.34 23.37 12.44
N LYS A 197 -7.56 24.32 13.01
CA LYS A 197 -7.29 24.42 14.47
C LYS A 197 -8.58 24.39 15.30
N LYS A 198 -9.68 24.90 14.76
CA LYS A 198 -10.97 24.94 15.46
C LYS A 198 -11.65 23.57 15.63
N PHE A 199 -11.27 22.57 14.86
CA PHE A 199 -11.88 21.23 14.90
C PHE A 199 -11.23 20.32 15.95
N TYR A 200 -9.99 20.59 16.36
CA TYR A 200 -9.22 19.71 17.27
C TYR A 200 -9.16 20.19 18.72
N LYS A 201 -10.09 21.07 19.12
CA LYS A 201 -10.07 21.81 20.40
C LYS A 201 -10.16 20.96 21.68
N ASN A 202 -10.43 19.66 21.57
CA ASN A 202 -10.71 18.82 22.72
C ASN A 202 -9.51 17.95 23.16
N ASN A 203 -8.39 17.95 22.42
CA ASN A 203 -7.16 17.26 22.83
C ASN A 203 -6.01 18.26 23.03
N SER A 204 -5.58 18.40 24.28
CA SER A 204 -4.53 19.34 24.68
C SER A 204 -3.16 19.00 24.09
N GLU A 205 -2.86 17.73 23.80
CA GLU A 205 -1.60 17.35 23.12
C GLU A 205 -1.63 17.72 21.64
N ILE A 206 -2.76 17.52 20.96
CA ILE A 206 -2.91 17.94 19.55
C ILE A 206 -2.81 19.45 19.42
N ILE A 207 -3.42 20.20 20.33
CA ILE A 207 -3.30 21.66 20.36
C ILE A 207 -1.84 22.08 20.50
N LYS A 208 -1.07 21.43 21.40
CA LYS A 208 0.35 21.71 21.57
C LYS A 208 1.17 21.39 20.31
N LEU A 209 0.90 20.26 19.66
CA LEU A 209 1.57 19.91 18.39
C LEU A 209 1.25 20.94 17.30
N PHE A 210 -0.01 21.37 17.22
CA PHE A 210 -0.42 22.42 16.28
C PHE A 210 0.28 23.75 16.55
N GLU A 211 0.43 24.15 17.81
CA GLU A 211 1.15 25.37 18.21
C GLU A 211 2.65 25.29 17.96
N LEU A 212 3.27 24.10 18.08
CA LEU A 212 4.68 23.90 17.72
C LEU A 212 4.94 24.14 16.24
N LEU A 213 3.98 23.79 15.37
CA LEU A 213 4.10 24.02 13.92
C LEU A 213 4.01 25.51 13.54
N GLU A 214 3.42 26.36 14.40
CA GLU A 214 3.24 27.80 14.17
C GLU A 214 4.50 28.64 14.45
N ASN A 215 5.51 28.09 15.14
CA ASN A 215 6.72 28.78 15.60
C ASN A 215 7.97 28.36 14.82
#